data_AF-A0A830H8T9-F1
#
_entry.id   AF-A0A830H8T9-F1
#
_cell.length_a   1.000
_cell.length_b   1.000
_cell.length_c   1.000
_cell.angle_alpha   90.00
_cell.angle_beta   90.00
_cell.angle_gamma   90.00
#
_symmetry.space_group_name_H-M   'P 1'
#
loop_
_entity.id
_entity.type
_entity.pdbx_description
1 polymer ?
#
loop_
_entity_poly.entity_id
_entity_poly.type
_entity_poly.pdbx_seq_one_letter_code
_entity_poly.pdbx_strand_id
1 'polypeptide(L)'
;MDLDRGSLISVDADVTFGSATTLLPSSRSDGVRLPIVVEEHANVLDHSVVLEGVLCKRGSVLGTSTLAKKRSVIDDFTINTGNEGGHCVRLRTKPQAQNGGNILQNLSGLERRAHLNHKNPWLWLSFNVWCAFVAIFVTPMSEAAEVGSLFFNYYIIDRYIDVKTDNLFVFGVYFFLLLPLVNLLVLIIELLLVVLLKYIVIGRYKTGDHPFYSSYHFKWSFMIALMNSIDGFIAAAAGTPFLVWFARAMGAKVGRGVWLGEFGTTEFDLLRIDDYASVGDDCDISAHTVESMVIKLRPISIGASATMRSGSVVMPGAILEAGGDLLEQAQVLKGEVVLCGEMFAGLPARQVHYLSSNNIKQLQDQLHVDSSGNRRMTKNPMYKHAFETDRLDAPLIETPPSVSSSECG
;
A
#
# COMPACT_ATOMS: atom_id res chain seq x y z
N MET A 1 34.88 6.49 -6.31
CA MET A 1 33.66 6.37 -7.12
C MET A 1 33.76 7.47 -8.17
N ASP A 2 34.14 7.14 -9.40
CA ASP A 2 34.12 8.10 -10.51
C ASP A 2 32.65 8.47 -10.75
N LEU A 3 32.23 9.63 -10.23
CA LEU A 3 30.95 10.27 -10.59
C LEU A 3 31.01 10.88 -12.01
N ASP A 4 31.90 10.36 -12.85
CA ASP A 4 32.15 10.86 -14.18
C ASP A 4 31.15 10.20 -15.13
N ARG A 5 30.33 11.04 -15.80
CA ARG A 5 29.20 10.74 -16.72
C ARG A 5 27.82 10.63 -16.06
N GLY A 6 27.16 11.78 -15.87
CA GLY A 6 25.72 11.96 -16.12
C GLY A 6 24.70 11.02 -15.46
N SER A 7 25.12 10.13 -14.56
CA SER A 7 24.23 9.15 -13.94
C SER A 7 23.38 9.85 -12.91
N LEU A 8 22.07 9.85 -13.13
CA LEU A 8 21.09 10.49 -12.26
C LEU A 8 20.79 9.63 -11.01
N ILE A 9 21.09 8.33 -11.07
CA ILE A 9 20.83 7.35 -10.01
C ILE A 9 22.00 6.37 -9.95
N SER A 10 22.55 6.13 -8.76
CA SER A 10 23.54 5.09 -8.48
C SER A 10 22.97 4.11 -7.46
N VAL A 11 22.98 2.82 -7.79
CA VAL A 11 22.50 1.74 -6.94
C VAL A 11 23.61 0.72 -6.78
N ASP A 12 24.00 0.45 -5.54
CA ASP A 12 25.01 -0.55 -5.19
C ASP A 12 24.40 -1.97 -5.06
N ALA A 13 25.23 -2.94 -4.66
CA ALA A 13 24.81 -4.33 -4.53
C ALA A 13 23.80 -4.57 -3.39
N ASP A 14 22.95 -5.59 -3.57
CA ASP A 14 22.02 -6.08 -2.55
C ASP A 14 21.03 -5.01 -2.02
N VAL A 15 20.73 -3.97 -2.81
CA VAL A 15 19.69 -2.96 -2.52
C VAL A 15 18.30 -3.54 -2.77
N THR A 16 17.35 -3.25 -1.89
CA THR A 16 15.94 -3.66 -2.05
C THR A 16 15.05 -2.43 -2.27
N PHE A 17 14.20 -2.49 -3.31
CA PHE A 17 13.16 -1.51 -3.57
C PHE A 17 11.78 -2.14 -3.35
N GLY A 18 10.91 -1.43 -2.65
CA GLY A 18 9.50 -1.74 -2.50
C GLY A 18 8.70 -1.28 -3.71
N SER A 19 7.48 -1.79 -3.79
CA SER A 19 6.45 -1.41 -4.75
C SER A 19 6.14 0.10 -4.69
N ALA A 20 5.78 0.69 -5.83
CA ALA A 20 5.47 2.12 -5.94
C ALA A 20 6.55 3.09 -5.42
N THR A 21 7.82 2.66 -5.31
CA THR A 21 8.92 3.57 -4.99
C THR A 21 9.15 4.54 -6.16
N THR A 22 9.16 5.84 -5.88
CA THR A 22 9.37 6.88 -6.89
C THR A 22 10.70 7.59 -6.67
N LEU A 23 11.59 7.52 -7.65
CA LEU A 23 12.88 8.23 -7.65
C LEU A 23 12.77 9.48 -8.55
N LEU A 24 13.00 10.67 -7.98
CA LEU A 24 12.95 11.95 -8.69
C LEU A 24 14.34 12.60 -8.71
N PRO A 25 15.23 12.17 -9.62
CA PRO A 25 16.65 12.54 -9.58
C PRO A 25 16.97 13.93 -10.13
N SER A 26 15.97 14.72 -10.53
CA SER A 26 16.19 16.07 -11.04
C SER A 26 15.02 16.99 -10.76
N SER A 27 15.35 18.23 -10.39
CA SER A 27 14.42 19.34 -10.29
C SER A 27 14.84 20.48 -11.21
N ARG A 28 13.86 21.17 -11.79
CA ARG A 28 14.09 22.36 -12.63
C ARG A 28 14.59 23.58 -11.83
N SER A 29 14.42 23.56 -10.51
CA SER A 29 14.56 24.74 -9.64
C SER A 29 15.99 25.21 -9.38
N ASP A 30 16.99 24.32 -9.39
CA ASP A 30 18.26 24.62 -8.71
C ASP A 30 19.50 24.66 -9.63
N GLY A 31 19.38 24.32 -10.91
CA GLY A 31 20.49 24.30 -11.89
C GLY A 31 21.61 23.28 -11.61
N VAL A 32 21.63 22.68 -10.42
CA VAL A 32 22.58 21.65 -9.97
C VAL A 32 21.88 20.30 -9.99
N ARG A 33 22.46 19.32 -10.70
CA ARG A 33 22.01 17.92 -10.67
C ARG A 33 22.85 17.15 -9.67
N LEU A 34 22.22 16.63 -8.63
CA LEU A 34 22.85 15.71 -7.68
C LEU A 34 22.23 14.32 -7.85
N PRO A 35 23.05 13.28 -8.02
CA PRO A 35 22.54 11.92 -8.19
C PRO A 35 21.85 11.45 -6.92
N ILE A 36 20.85 10.58 -7.07
CA ILE A 36 20.39 9.74 -5.97
C ILE A 36 21.38 8.59 -5.84
N VAL A 37 21.91 8.37 -4.63
CA VAL A 37 22.88 7.29 -4.36
C VAL A 37 22.29 6.37 -3.30
N VAL A 38 22.17 5.09 -3.63
CA VAL A 38 21.66 4.05 -2.73
C VAL A 38 22.76 3.01 -2.55
N GLU A 39 23.40 3.03 -1.38
CA GLU A 39 24.54 2.17 -1.05
C GLU A 39 24.15 0.74 -0.69
N GLU A 40 25.16 -0.13 -0.59
CA GLU A 40 25.01 -1.57 -0.40
C GLU A 40 24.05 -1.92 0.76
N HIS A 41 23.16 -2.89 0.53
CA HIS A 41 22.18 -3.39 1.51
C HIS A 41 21.14 -2.35 2.01
N ALA A 42 21.08 -1.16 1.43
CA ALA A 42 20.01 -0.23 1.75
C ALA A 42 18.64 -0.76 1.28
N ASN A 43 17.58 -0.42 2.01
CA ASN A 43 16.20 -0.78 1.67
C ASN A 43 15.38 0.49 1.52
N VAL A 44 14.72 0.65 0.38
CA VAL A 44 13.73 1.71 0.13
C VAL A 44 12.39 1.02 -0.02
N LEU A 45 11.54 1.08 1.01
CA LEU A 45 10.28 0.33 1.07
C LEU A 45 9.15 1.04 0.32
N ASP A 46 7.98 0.41 0.32
CA ASP A 46 6.85 0.74 -0.55
C ASP A 46 6.39 2.19 -0.43
N HIS A 47 5.87 2.77 -1.52
CA HIS A 47 5.35 4.15 -1.56
C HIS A 47 6.34 5.25 -1.14
N SER A 48 7.64 4.96 -1.11
CA SER A 48 8.65 5.95 -0.77
C SER A 48 8.96 6.87 -1.96
N VAL A 49 9.14 8.15 -1.68
CA VAL A 49 9.55 9.16 -2.65
C VAL A 49 10.96 9.63 -2.30
N VAL A 50 11.91 9.42 -3.21
CA VAL A 50 13.31 9.83 -3.03
C VAL A 50 13.65 10.94 -3.99
N LEU A 51 13.98 12.12 -3.46
CA LEU A 51 14.30 13.29 -4.26
C LEU A 51 15.78 13.38 -4.62
N GLU A 52 16.12 14.29 -5.54
CA GLU A 52 17.49 14.53 -6.03
C GLU A 52 18.51 14.74 -4.88
N GLY A 53 19.71 14.20 -5.07
CA GLY A 53 20.81 14.32 -4.13
C GLY A 53 20.67 13.56 -2.82
N VAL A 54 19.67 12.68 -2.67
CA VAL A 54 19.57 11.80 -1.50
C VAL A 54 20.68 10.75 -1.54
N LEU A 55 21.37 10.59 -0.40
CA LEU A 55 22.34 9.52 -0.16
C LEU A 55 21.76 8.57 0.90
N CYS A 56 21.36 7.37 0.49
CA CYS A 56 21.00 6.29 1.38
C CYS A 56 22.25 5.47 1.68
N LYS A 57 22.81 5.62 2.88
CA LYS A 57 24.04 4.91 3.24
C LYS A 57 23.81 3.42 3.49
N ARG A 58 24.92 2.70 3.61
CA ARG A 58 24.97 1.25 3.78
C ARG A 58 24.00 0.72 4.83
N GLY A 59 23.19 -0.26 4.44
CA GLY A 59 22.26 -0.94 5.34
C GLY A 59 21.13 -0.07 5.92
N SER A 60 21.00 1.18 5.49
CA SER A 60 19.91 2.07 5.88
C SER A 60 18.56 1.55 5.39
N VAL A 61 17.48 1.93 6.07
CA VAL A 61 16.11 1.60 5.69
C VAL A 61 15.32 2.90 5.64
N LEU A 62 14.77 3.19 4.46
CA LEU A 62 13.66 4.10 4.27
C LEU A 62 12.39 3.25 4.30
N GLY A 63 11.59 3.40 5.35
CA GLY A 63 10.36 2.64 5.59
C GLY A 63 9.26 3.00 4.59
N THR A 64 8.13 2.31 4.66
CA THR A 64 7.00 2.56 3.77
C THR A 64 6.55 4.03 3.85
N SER A 65 6.05 4.62 2.77
CA SER A 65 5.52 6.00 2.70
C SER A 65 6.51 7.08 3.17
N THR A 66 7.81 6.88 2.94
CA THR A 66 8.84 7.84 3.35
C THR A 66 9.13 8.85 2.26
N LEU A 67 9.13 10.15 2.60
CA LEU A 67 9.64 11.19 1.71
C LEU A 67 11.07 11.57 2.12
N ALA A 68 12.04 11.12 1.33
CA ALA A 68 13.44 11.53 1.47
C ALA A 68 13.66 12.86 0.74
N LYS A 69 13.81 13.93 1.54
CA LYS A 69 14.00 15.30 1.05
C LYS A 69 15.28 15.45 0.24
N LYS A 70 15.26 16.39 -0.69
CA LYS A 70 16.44 16.75 -1.50
C LYS A 70 17.69 16.93 -0.64
N ARG A 71 18.81 16.37 -1.10
CA ARG A 71 20.13 16.51 -0.47
C ARG A 71 20.19 16.00 0.98
N SER A 72 19.30 15.08 1.37
CA SER A 72 19.37 14.44 2.68
C SER A 72 20.30 13.24 2.67
N VAL A 73 21.01 13.03 3.77
CA VAL A 73 21.82 11.84 4.01
C VAL A 73 21.11 10.96 5.03
N ILE A 74 20.89 9.69 4.67
CA ILE A 74 20.32 8.68 5.56
C ILE A 74 21.47 7.84 6.10
N ASP A 75 21.68 7.89 7.42
CA ASP A 75 22.85 7.30 8.06
C ASP A 75 22.89 5.77 8.01
N ASP A 76 24.11 5.24 8.11
CA ASP A 76 24.40 3.81 8.09
C ASP A 76 23.55 3.04 9.10
N PHE A 77 22.95 1.94 8.65
CA PHE A 77 22.18 1.03 9.49
C PHE A 77 21.04 1.70 10.28
N THR A 78 20.56 2.87 9.86
CA THR A 78 19.39 3.52 10.49
C THR A 78 18.09 3.07 9.85
N ILE A 79 17.02 3.00 10.64
CA ILE A 79 15.66 2.76 10.18
C ILE A 79 14.89 4.07 10.32
N ASN A 80 14.47 4.63 9.19
CA ASN A 80 13.80 5.90 9.09
C ASN A 80 12.48 5.68 8.35
N THR A 81 11.44 6.46 8.65
CA THR A 81 10.14 6.34 7.98
C THR A 81 9.42 7.68 7.93
N GLY A 82 8.40 7.80 7.07
CA GLY A 82 7.52 8.95 7.00
C GLY A 82 8.22 10.26 6.69
N ASN A 83 7.59 11.37 7.06
CA ASN A 83 8.11 12.71 6.92
C ASN A 83 7.51 13.64 7.98
N GLU A 84 8.37 14.20 8.83
CA GLU A 84 7.99 15.22 9.80
C GLU A 84 8.78 16.50 9.50
N GLY A 85 8.08 17.59 9.19
CA GLY A 85 8.71 18.87 8.89
C GLY A 85 9.67 18.85 7.68
N GLY A 86 9.46 17.95 6.72
CA GLY A 86 10.34 17.76 5.57
C GLY A 86 11.54 16.84 5.84
N HIS A 87 11.62 16.19 6.99
CA HIS A 87 12.72 15.27 7.34
C HIS A 87 12.19 13.87 7.63
N CYS A 88 12.94 12.84 7.23
CA CYS A 88 12.60 11.46 7.59
C CYS A 88 12.66 11.28 9.12
N VAL A 89 11.68 10.59 9.70
CA VAL A 89 11.66 10.30 11.14
C VAL A 89 12.52 9.07 11.40
N ARG A 90 13.60 9.24 12.17
CA ARG A 90 14.47 8.13 12.57
C ARG A 90 13.84 7.36 13.72
N LEU A 91 13.49 6.09 13.49
CA LEU A 91 12.90 5.21 14.50
C LEU A 91 13.96 4.57 15.40
N ARG A 92 14.99 3.98 14.80
CA ARG A 92 16.06 3.28 15.52
C ARG A 92 17.30 3.09 14.66
N THR A 93 18.44 2.84 15.32
CA THR A 93 19.68 2.39 14.67
C THR A 93 19.82 0.89 14.87
N LYS A 94 20.13 0.14 13.81
CA LYS A 94 20.39 -1.30 13.93
C LYS A 94 21.68 -1.50 14.75
N PRO A 95 21.77 -2.53 15.61
CA PRO A 95 22.95 -2.81 16.44
C PRO A 95 24.26 -2.95 15.65
N GLN A 96 24.15 -3.30 14.36
CA GLN A 96 25.23 -3.46 13.40
C GLN A 96 26.16 -2.25 13.24
N ALA A 97 25.66 -1.04 13.53
CA ALA A 97 26.44 0.20 13.41
C ALA A 97 27.66 0.26 14.37
N GLN A 98 27.66 -0.48 15.48
CA GLN A 98 28.66 -0.30 16.54
C GLN A 98 29.94 -1.12 16.38
N ASN A 99 29.98 -2.15 15.54
CA ASN A 99 31.09 -3.14 15.56
C ASN A 99 31.94 -3.23 14.28
N GLY A 100 31.69 -2.43 13.23
CA GLY A 100 32.53 -2.41 12.02
C GLY A 100 32.71 -3.77 11.31
N GLY A 101 31.94 -4.79 11.70
CA GLY A 101 32.05 -6.17 11.24
C GLY A 101 31.28 -6.43 9.95
N ASN A 102 31.55 -7.57 9.33
CA ASN A 102 30.91 -7.98 8.09
C ASN A 102 29.38 -8.10 8.30
N ILE A 103 28.57 -7.39 7.51
CA ILE A 103 27.11 -7.25 7.70
C ILE A 103 26.43 -8.61 7.88
N LEU A 104 26.85 -9.60 7.09
CA LEU A 104 26.32 -10.96 7.11
C LEU A 104 26.48 -11.70 8.45
N GLN A 105 27.47 -11.34 9.28
CA GLN A 105 27.69 -11.98 10.59
C GLN A 105 26.71 -11.46 11.65
N ASN A 106 26.16 -10.27 11.45
CA ASN A 106 25.29 -9.59 12.41
C ASN A 106 23.80 -9.66 12.01
N LEU A 107 23.48 -10.29 10.88
CA LEU A 107 22.10 -10.55 10.46
C LEU A 107 21.46 -11.62 11.35
N SER A 108 20.14 -11.54 11.51
CA SER A 108 19.41 -12.67 12.11
C SER A 108 19.67 -13.95 11.32
N GLY A 109 19.58 -15.12 11.96
CA GLY A 109 19.83 -16.40 11.29
C GLY A 109 18.94 -16.63 10.06
N LEU A 110 17.76 -15.99 10.03
CA LEU A 110 16.82 -16.06 8.91
C LEU A 110 17.23 -15.15 7.75
N GLU A 111 17.59 -13.89 8.01
CA GLU A 111 18.10 -12.95 7.01
C GLU A 111 19.38 -13.49 6.37
N ARG A 112 20.31 -14.02 7.17
CA ARG A 112 21.53 -14.65 6.65
C ARG A 112 21.20 -15.80 5.69
N ARG A 113 20.20 -16.63 6.02
CA ARG A 113 19.74 -17.72 5.14
C ARG A 113 19.14 -17.17 3.84
N ALA A 114 18.33 -16.12 3.92
CA ALA A 114 17.74 -15.49 2.74
C ALA A 114 18.82 -14.93 1.78
N HIS A 115 19.82 -14.23 2.31
CA HIS A 115 20.94 -13.72 1.50
C HIS A 115 21.79 -14.85 0.89
N LEU A 116 22.04 -15.92 1.63
CA LEU A 116 22.74 -17.09 1.09
C LEU A 116 21.94 -17.76 -0.03
N ASN A 117 20.61 -17.85 0.11
CA ASN A 117 19.76 -18.37 -0.94
C ASN A 117 19.76 -17.47 -2.18
N HIS A 118 19.73 -16.15 -2.01
CA HIS A 118 19.78 -15.20 -3.12
C HIS A 118 21.08 -15.32 -3.92
N LYS A 119 22.22 -15.51 -3.23
CA LYS A 119 23.53 -15.70 -3.87
C LYS A 119 23.70 -17.05 -4.54
N ASN A 120 22.78 -18.00 -4.34
CA ASN A 120 22.81 -19.29 -5.01
C ASN A 120 22.26 -19.16 -6.45
N PRO A 121 23.09 -19.34 -7.50
CA PRO A 121 22.67 -19.15 -8.89
C PRO A 121 21.52 -20.07 -9.31
N TRP A 122 21.45 -21.28 -8.73
CA TRP A 122 20.41 -22.25 -9.06
C TRP A 122 19.06 -21.87 -8.47
N LEU A 123 19.04 -21.37 -7.22
CA LEU A 123 17.80 -20.87 -6.63
C LEU A 123 17.32 -19.61 -7.36
N TRP A 124 18.25 -18.71 -7.68
CA TRP A 124 17.97 -17.54 -8.50
C TRP A 124 17.38 -17.92 -9.86
N LEU A 125 18.01 -18.84 -10.60
CA LEU A 125 17.51 -19.30 -11.89
C LEU A 125 16.15 -19.99 -11.75
N SER A 126 15.98 -20.85 -10.74
CA SER A 126 14.72 -21.55 -10.51
C SER A 126 13.56 -20.59 -10.22
N PHE A 127 13.82 -19.48 -9.50
CA PHE A 127 12.82 -18.47 -9.24
C PHE A 127 12.46 -17.69 -10.50
N ASN A 128 13.43 -17.37 -11.36
CA ASN A 128 13.15 -16.72 -12.64
C ASN A 128 12.34 -17.62 -13.58
N VAL A 129 12.69 -18.91 -13.66
CA VAL A 129 11.91 -19.90 -14.42
C VAL A 129 10.50 -20.03 -13.83
N TRP A 130 10.36 -20.01 -12.50
CA TRP A 130 9.06 -19.98 -11.84
C TRP A 130 8.26 -18.73 -12.22
N CYS A 131 8.83 -17.53 -12.15
CA CYS A 131 8.14 -16.30 -12.55
C CYS A 131 7.70 -16.33 -14.02
N ALA A 132 8.54 -16.84 -14.93
CA ALA A 132 8.17 -17.02 -16.33
C ALA A 132 7.02 -18.02 -16.49
N PHE A 133 7.06 -19.14 -15.76
CA PHE A 133 5.96 -20.09 -15.71
C PHE A 133 4.67 -19.44 -15.18
N VAL A 134 4.72 -18.72 -14.06
CA VAL A 134 3.56 -18.02 -13.50
C VAL A 134 2.98 -17.02 -14.52
N ALA A 135 3.81 -16.23 -15.19
CA ALA A 135 3.36 -15.30 -16.21
C ALA A 135 2.67 -16.00 -17.40
N ILE A 136 3.21 -17.14 -17.86
CA ILE A 136 2.63 -17.91 -18.96
C ILE A 136 1.29 -18.54 -18.58
N PHE A 137 1.04 -18.82 -17.30
CA PHE A 137 -0.20 -19.46 -16.85
C PHE A 137 -1.26 -18.46 -16.36
N VAL A 138 -0.87 -17.49 -15.55
CA VAL A 138 -1.80 -16.57 -14.88
C VAL A 138 -2.24 -15.45 -15.82
N THR A 139 -1.34 -14.84 -16.59
CA THR A 139 -1.73 -13.74 -17.48
C THR A 139 -2.69 -14.22 -18.58
N PRO A 140 -2.46 -15.35 -19.26
CA PRO A 140 -3.46 -15.85 -20.22
C PRO A 140 -4.74 -16.32 -19.56
N MET A 141 -4.78 -16.62 -18.26
CA MET A 141 -6.01 -17.02 -17.57
C MET A 141 -7.02 -15.86 -17.54
N SER A 142 -6.61 -14.66 -17.14
CA SER A 142 -7.48 -13.48 -17.12
C SER A 142 -7.86 -13.06 -18.54
N GLU A 143 -6.87 -13.01 -19.44
CA GLU A 143 -7.10 -12.66 -20.85
C GLU A 143 -8.03 -13.67 -21.54
N ALA A 144 -7.88 -14.97 -21.26
CA ALA A 144 -8.74 -16.00 -21.83
C ALA A 144 -10.17 -15.94 -21.29
N ALA A 145 -10.38 -15.47 -20.06
CA ALA A 145 -11.72 -15.25 -19.53
C ALA A 145 -12.42 -14.14 -20.33
N GLU A 146 -11.77 -12.99 -20.51
CA GLU A 146 -12.31 -11.86 -21.27
C GLU A 146 -12.51 -12.20 -22.75
N VAL A 147 -11.44 -12.65 -23.42
CA VAL A 147 -11.46 -12.97 -24.85
C VAL A 147 -12.37 -14.17 -25.13
N GLY A 148 -12.34 -15.19 -24.27
CA GLY A 148 -13.20 -16.36 -24.38
C GLY A 148 -14.67 -16.01 -24.28
N SER A 149 -15.04 -15.08 -23.40
CA SER A 149 -16.42 -14.57 -23.31
C SER A 149 -16.84 -13.88 -24.61
N LEU A 150 -15.96 -13.08 -25.23
CA LEU A 150 -16.23 -12.40 -26.50
C LEU A 150 -16.40 -13.38 -27.66
N PHE A 151 -15.53 -14.39 -27.78
CA PHE A 151 -15.65 -15.43 -28.79
C PHE A 151 -16.90 -16.28 -28.60
N PHE A 152 -17.25 -16.63 -27.36
CA PHE A 152 -18.48 -17.36 -27.06
C PHE A 152 -19.71 -16.54 -27.43
N ASN A 153 -19.72 -15.24 -27.11
CA ASN A 153 -20.78 -14.34 -27.53
C ASN A 153 -20.86 -14.24 -29.06
N TYR A 154 -19.75 -13.99 -29.74
CA TYR A 154 -19.69 -13.96 -31.20
C TYR A 154 -20.21 -15.26 -31.83
N TYR A 155 -19.84 -16.41 -31.30
CA TYR A 155 -20.33 -17.71 -31.75
C TYR A 155 -21.85 -17.84 -31.61
N ILE A 156 -22.43 -17.36 -30.49
CA ILE A 156 -23.90 -17.37 -30.33
C ILE A 156 -24.56 -16.46 -31.36
N ILE A 157 -24.02 -15.25 -31.57
CA ILE A 157 -24.55 -14.31 -32.56
C ILE A 157 -24.51 -14.95 -33.95
N ASP A 158 -23.35 -15.44 -34.40
CA ASP A 158 -23.17 -16.01 -35.75
C ASP A 158 -24.07 -17.24 -35.99
N ARG A 159 -24.29 -18.06 -34.96
CA ARG A 159 -25.06 -19.31 -35.09
C ARG A 159 -26.57 -19.11 -34.98
N TYR A 160 -27.02 -18.19 -34.14
CA TYR A 160 -28.44 -18.09 -33.75
C TYR A 160 -29.08 -16.75 -34.11
N ILE A 161 -28.30 -15.74 -34.51
CA ILE A 161 -28.81 -14.42 -34.88
C ILE A 161 -28.37 -14.11 -36.31
N ASP A 162 -29.31 -14.20 -37.26
CA ASP A 162 -29.06 -13.76 -38.62
C ASP A 162 -29.28 -12.25 -38.71
N VAL A 163 -28.17 -11.51 -38.78
CA VAL A 163 -28.14 -10.04 -38.87
C VAL A 163 -28.98 -9.49 -40.03
N LYS A 164 -29.28 -10.29 -41.07
CA LYS A 164 -30.09 -9.87 -42.22
C LYS A 164 -31.59 -10.13 -42.07
N THR A 165 -31.99 -11.13 -41.27
CA THR A 165 -33.41 -11.52 -41.13
C THR A 165 -34.00 -11.24 -39.76
N ASP A 166 -33.18 -11.17 -38.71
CA ASP A 166 -33.66 -10.93 -37.35
C ASP A 166 -33.92 -9.44 -37.10
N ASN A 167 -35.07 -9.16 -36.49
CA ASN A 167 -35.47 -7.81 -36.15
C ASN A 167 -34.59 -7.24 -35.02
N LEU A 168 -34.46 -5.91 -34.99
CA LEU A 168 -33.73 -5.14 -33.97
C LEU A 168 -34.05 -5.56 -32.51
N PHE A 169 -35.26 -6.09 -32.28
CA PHE A 169 -35.68 -6.64 -30.99
C PHE A 169 -34.86 -7.84 -30.52
N VAL A 170 -34.59 -8.83 -31.38
CA VAL A 170 -33.80 -10.04 -31.02
C VAL A 170 -32.36 -9.64 -30.71
N PHE A 171 -31.80 -8.76 -31.54
CA PHE A 171 -30.48 -8.18 -31.32
C PHE A 171 -30.43 -7.41 -29.99
N GLY A 172 -31.46 -6.61 -29.67
CA GLY A 172 -31.59 -5.90 -28.41
C GLY A 172 -31.66 -6.82 -27.20
N VAL A 173 -32.49 -7.86 -27.23
CA VAL A 173 -32.57 -8.86 -26.15
C VAL A 173 -31.21 -9.51 -25.90
N TYR A 174 -30.51 -9.89 -26.97
CA TYR A 174 -29.19 -10.48 -26.84
C TYR A 174 -28.17 -9.52 -26.21
N PHE A 175 -28.07 -8.31 -26.75
CA PHE A 175 -27.07 -7.33 -26.33
C PHE A 175 -27.29 -6.84 -24.89
N PHE A 176 -28.55 -6.63 -24.48
CA PHE A 176 -28.88 -6.07 -23.17
C PHE A 176 -29.09 -7.12 -22.07
N LEU A 177 -29.34 -8.40 -22.40
CA LEU A 177 -29.57 -9.45 -21.39
C LEU A 177 -28.56 -10.59 -21.45
N LEU A 178 -28.38 -11.22 -22.61
CA LEU A 178 -27.55 -12.44 -22.70
C LEU A 178 -26.06 -12.12 -22.59
N LEU A 179 -25.60 -11.08 -23.29
CA LEU A 179 -24.19 -10.66 -23.26
C LEU A 179 -23.72 -10.33 -21.83
N PRO A 180 -24.38 -9.44 -21.05
CA PRO A 180 -23.93 -9.16 -19.69
C PRO A 180 -24.05 -10.39 -18.77
N LEU A 181 -25.05 -11.25 -18.97
CA LEU A 181 -25.21 -12.48 -18.19
C LEU A 181 -24.05 -13.46 -18.43
N VAL A 182 -23.63 -13.66 -19.67
CA VAL A 182 -22.47 -14.51 -20.01
C VAL A 182 -21.20 -13.96 -19.38
N ASN A 183 -20.96 -12.65 -19.50
CA ASN A 183 -19.78 -12.02 -18.90
C ASN A 183 -19.79 -12.14 -17.37
N LEU A 184 -20.96 -11.95 -16.73
CA LEU A 184 -21.12 -12.13 -15.30
C LEU A 184 -20.80 -13.58 -14.87
N LEU A 185 -21.25 -14.58 -15.64
CA LEU A 185 -20.95 -15.99 -15.35
C LEU A 185 -19.47 -16.29 -15.48
N VAL A 186 -18.80 -15.77 -16.50
CA VAL A 186 -17.36 -15.93 -16.68
C VAL A 186 -16.59 -15.31 -15.51
N LEU A 187 -16.96 -14.09 -15.11
CA LEU A 187 -16.38 -13.41 -13.94
C LEU A 187 -16.57 -14.25 -12.66
N ILE A 188 -17.75 -14.80 -12.42
CA ILE A 188 -18.00 -15.66 -11.25
C ILE A 188 -17.10 -16.90 -11.30
N ILE A 189 -16.93 -17.53 -12.46
CA ILE A 189 -16.06 -18.71 -12.63
C ILE A 189 -14.60 -18.35 -12.34
N GLU A 190 -14.13 -17.21 -12.85
CA GLU A 190 -12.78 -16.71 -12.60
C GLU A 190 -12.52 -16.47 -11.11
N LEU A 191 -13.43 -15.77 -10.42
CA LEU A 191 -13.33 -15.51 -8.98
C LEU A 191 -13.33 -16.82 -8.17
N LEU A 192 -14.18 -17.79 -8.54
CA LEU A 192 -14.19 -19.11 -7.90
C LEU A 192 -12.88 -19.86 -8.13
N LEU A 193 -12.30 -19.76 -9.33
CA LEU A 193 -11.02 -20.37 -9.67
C LEU A 193 -9.89 -19.72 -8.85
N VAL A 194 -9.89 -18.40 -8.68
CA VAL A 194 -8.94 -17.68 -7.83
C VAL A 194 -9.03 -18.15 -6.38
N VAL A 195 -10.24 -18.20 -5.81
CA VAL A 195 -10.45 -18.69 -4.43
C VAL A 195 -9.97 -20.14 -4.29
N LEU A 196 -10.28 -21.00 -5.26
CA LEU A 196 -9.84 -22.40 -5.28
C LEU A 196 -8.31 -22.51 -5.32
N LEU A 197 -7.66 -21.81 -6.24
CA LEU A 197 -6.20 -21.82 -6.39
C LEU A 197 -5.51 -21.30 -5.13
N LYS A 198 -6.07 -20.28 -4.47
CA LYS A 198 -5.56 -19.79 -3.19
C LYS A 198 -5.53 -20.90 -2.13
N TYR A 199 -6.63 -21.63 -1.96
CA TYR A 199 -6.67 -22.72 -0.97
C TYR A 199 -5.81 -23.93 -1.35
N ILE A 200 -5.58 -24.19 -2.64
CA ILE A 200 -4.70 -25.28 -3.11
C ILE A 200 -3.23 -24.94 -2.93
N VAL A 201 -2.81 -23.73 -3.30
CA VAL A 201 -1.39 -23.36 -3.38
C VAL A 201 -0.83 -22.96 -2.01
N ILE A 202 -1.46 -21.98 -1.35
CA ILE A 202 -0.98 -21.43 -0.08
C ILE A 202 -1.82 -21.90 1.12
N GLY A 203 -3.10 -22.20 0.90
CA GLY A 203 -4.01 -22.63 1.97
C GLY A 203 -4.43 -21.45 2.83
N ARG A 204 -4.07 -21.48 4.13
CA ARG A 204 -4.29 -20.37 5.05
C ARG A 204 -2.98 -19.70 5.41
N TYR A 205 -2.91 -18.38 5.24
CA TYR A 205 -1.77 -17.59 5.69
C TYR A 205 -1.61 -17.72 7.21
N LYS A 206 -0.35 -17.85 7.66
CA LYS A 206 0.01 -17.91 9.08
C LYS A 206 0.98 -16.80 9.40
N THR A 207 0.84 -16.25 10.61
CA THR A 207 1.78 -15.28 11.14
C THR A 207 3.17 -15.89 11.26
N GLY A 208 4.20 -15.20 10.79
CA GLY A 208 5.55 -15.72 10.81
C GLY A 208 6.51 -14.96 9.90
N ASP A 209 7.78 -15.34 9.98
CA ASP A 209 8.85 -14.77 9.17
C ASP A 209 9.39 -15.84 8.22
N HIS A 210 9.38 -15.55 6.93
CA HIS A 210 9.76 -16.49 5.87
C HIS A 210 10.88 -15.90 5.02
N PRO A 211 12.01 -16.61 4.85
CA PRO A 211 13.10 -16.11 4.02
C PRO A 211 12.70 -16.14 2.54
N PHE A 212 13.20 -15.19 1.77
CA PHE A 212 13.13 -15.23 0.31
C PHE A 212 13.79 -16.50 -0.25
N TYR A 213 13.36 -16.89 -1.44
CA TYR A 213 13.73 -18.16 -2.10
C TYR A 213 13.37 -19.43 -1.32
N SER A 214 12.53 -19.33 -0.30
CA SER A 214 11.89 -20.50 0.30
C SER A 214 10.69 -20.96 -0.55
N SER A 215 10.22 -22.19 -0.34
CA SER A 215 8.97 -22.66 -0.97
C SER A 215 7.79 -21.71 -0.67
N TYR A 216 7.79 -21.07 0.50
CA TYR A 216 6.78 -20.08 0.85
C TYR A 216 6.84 -18.86 -0.06
N HIS A 217 8.03 -18.32 -0.35
CA HIS A 217 8.22 -17.20 -1.26
C HIS A 217 7.69 -17.50 -2.67
N PHE A 218 7.89 -18.71 -3.20
CA PHE A 218 7.39 -19.10 -4.53
C PHE A 218 5.85 -19.16 -4.57
N LYS A 219 5.22 -19.71 -3.52
CA LYS A 219 3.76 -19.74 -3.39
C LYS A 219 3.19 -18.32 -3.25
N TRP A 220 3.84 -17.51 -2.44
CA TRP A 220 3.46 -16.12 -2.20
C TRP A 220 3.56 -15.28 -3.47
N SER A 221 4.65 -15.43 -4.26
CA SER A 221 4.79 -14.71 -5.53
C SER A 221 3.73 -15.12 -6.57
N PHE A 222 3.32 -16.39 -6.58
CA PHE A 222 2.20 -16.85 -7.41
C PHE A 222 0.87 -16.23 -6.96
N MET A 223 0.64 -16.11 -5.65
CA MET A 223 -0.56 -15.45 -5.12
C MET A 223 -0.62 -13.97 -5.48
N ILE A 224 0.50 -13.25 -5.46
CA ILE A 224 0.56 -11.86 -5.94
C ILE A 224 0.12 -11.78 -7.40
N ALA A 225 0.71 -12.60 -8.27
CA ALA A 225 0.34 -12.59 -9.69
C ALA A 225 -1.14 -12.94 -9.91
N LEU A 226 -1.67 -13.88 -9.12
CA LEU A 226 -3.08 -14.28 -9.18
C LEU A 226 -4.03 -13.19 -8.69
N MET A 227 -3.67 -12.43 -7.66
CA MET A 227 -4.49 -11.27 -7.22
C MET A 227 -4.47 -10.17 -8.28
N ASN A 228 -3.30 -9.89 -8.86
CA ASN A 228 -3.19 -8.89 -9.92
C ASN A 228 -4.03 -9.22 -11.16
N SER A 229 -4.33 -10.50 -11.41
CA SER A 229 -5.19 -10.90 -12.54
C SER A 229 -6.65 -10.47 -12.37
N ILE A 230 -7.07 -10.10 -11.16
CA ILE A 230 -8.44 -9.68 -10.85
C ILE A 230 -8.51 -8.23 -10.32
N ASP A 231 -7.46 -7.42 -10.48
CA ASP A 231 -7.43 -6.02 -10.02
C ASP A 231 -8.61 -5.21 -10.58
N GLY A 232 -8.98 -5.43 -11.85
CA GLY A 232 -10.14 -4.78 -12.46
C GLY A 232 -11.46 -5.11 -11.77
N PHE A 233 -11.61 -6.34 -11.25
CA PHE A 233 -12.76 -6.71 -10.42
C PHE A 233 -12.71 -6.03 -9.05
N ILE A 234 -11.54 -5.98 -8.39
CA ILE A 234 -11.40 -5.34 -7.08
C ILE A 234 -11.80 -3.86 -7.17
N ALA A 235 -11.30 -3.14 -8.18
CA ALA A 235 -11.66 -1.76 -8.45
C ALA A 235 -13.16 -1.60 -8.76
N ALA A 236 -13.73 -2.47 -9.61
CA ALA A 236 -15.16 -2.40 -9.95
C ALA A 236 -16.10 -2.79 -8.80
N ALA A 237 -15.64 -3.64 -7.88
CA ALA A 237 -16.41 -4.12 -6.73
C ALA A 237 -16.24 -3.23 -5.48
N ALA A 238 -15.31 -2.28 -5.50
CA ALA A 238 -15.10 -1.30 -4.43
C ALA A 238 -16.42 -0.58 -4.08
N GLY A 239 -16.66 -0.41 -2.78
CA GLY A 239 -17.89 0.16 -2.23
C GLY A 239 -19.12 -0.74 -2.30
N THR A 240 -19.01 -1.97 -2.84
CA THR A 240 -20.14 -2.90 -2.97
C THR A 240 -20.05 -4.08 -2.00
N PRO A 241 -21.18 -4.77 -1.69
CA PRO A 241 -21.15 -6.01 -0.91
C PRO A 241 -20.35 -7.14 -1.56
N PHE A 242 -20.11 -7.10 -2.88
CA PHE A 242 -19.39 -8.16 -3.59
C PHE A 242 -17.93 -8.26 -3.14
N LEU A 243 -17.26 -7.12 -2.89
CA LEU A 243 -15.89 -7.12 -2.38
C LEU A 243 -15.82 -7.70 -0.96
N VAL A 244 -16.81 -7.41 -0.11
CA VAL A 244 -16.93 -8.00 1.24
C VAL A 244 -17.11 -9.53 1.15
N TRP A 245 -17.95 -10.01 0.23
CA TRP A 245 -18.16 -11.44 0.03
C TRP A 245 -16.90 -12.13 -0.50
N PHE A 246 -16.21 -11.51 -1.45
CA PHE A 246 -14.94 -11.99 -1.98
C PHE A 246 -13.86 -12.05 -0.89
N ALA A 247 -13.68 -10.99 -0.12
CA ALA A 247 -12.71 -10.96 0.98
C ALA A 247 -12.98 -12.07 2.02
N ARG A 248 -14.25 -12.32 2.36
CA ARG A 248 -14.65 -13.44 3.23
C ARG A 248 -14.34 -14.81 2.60
N ALA A 249 -14.62 -14.98 1.31
CA ALA A 249 -14.29 -16.20 0.57
C ALA A 249 -12.78 -16.46 0.52
N MET A 250 -11.98 -15.40 0.47
CA MET A 250 -10.52 -15.47 0.55
C MET A 250 -9.99 -15.73 1.98
N GLY A 251 -10.84 -15.61 3.00
CA GLY A 251 -10.54 -15.98 4.39
C GLY A 251 -10.55 -14.83 5.40
N ALA A 252 -10.80 -13.59 4.96
CA ALA A 252 -10.89 -12.45 5.87
C ALA A 252 -12.11 -12.53 6.79
N LYS A 253 -11.95 -12.06 8.01
CA LYS A 253 -13.04 -11.93 8.98
C LYS A 253 -13.63 -10.53 8.87
N VAL A 254 -14.67 -10.37 8.06
CA VAL A 254 -15.32 -9.07 7.83
C VAL A 254 -16.71 -9.05 8.46
N GLY A 255 -16.98 -8.07 9.32
CA GLY A 255 -18.22 -7.85 10.05
C GLY A 255 -19.39 -7.36 9.18
N ARG A 256 -20.53 -7.10 9.82
CA ARG A 256 -21.74 -6.55 9.20
C ARG A 256 -21.58 -5.05 8.93
N GLY A 257 -22.12 -4.57 7.81
CA GLY A 257 -22.18 -3.12 7.53
C GLY A 257 -20.83 -2.49 7.24
N VAL A 258 -19.79 -3.31 7.02
CA VAL A 258 -18.46 -2.84 6.64
C VAL A 258 -18.51 -2.26 5.23
N TRP A 259 -17.88 -1.10 5.06
CA TRP A 259 -17.62 -0.50 3.75
C TRP A 259 -16.16 -0.72 3.38
N LEU A 260 -15.91 -1.30 2.20
CA LEU A 260 -14.57 -1.53 1.67
C LEU A 260 -14.44 -0.80 0.34
N GLY A 261 -13.57 0.22 0.29
CA GLY A 261 -13.10 0.84 -0.93
C GLY A 261 -12.11 -0.03 -1.68
N GLU A 262 -11.41 0.53 -2.65
CA GLU A 262 -10.28 -0.14 -3.29
C GLU A 262 -9.12 -0.27 -2.29
N PHE A 263 -8.64 -1.49 -2.05
CA PHE A 263 -7.49 -1.74 -1.17
C PHE A 263 -6.61 -2.88 -1.68
N GLY A 264 -5.30 -2.77 -1.42
CA GLY A 264 -4.32 -3.80 -1.74
C GLY A 264 -4.12 -4.77 -0.59
N THR A 265 -4.33 -6.07 -0.82
CA THR A 265 -3.86 -7.13 0.09
C THR A 265 -3.86 -8.49 -0.61
N THR A 266 -2.96 -9.40 -0.20
CA THR A 266 -3.01 -10.80 -0.65
C THR A 266 -3.33 -11.76 0.50
N GLU A 267 -3.08 -11.35 1.74
CA GLU A 267 -3.17 -12.20 2.94
C GLU A 267 -4.48 -12.03 3.70
N PHE A 268 -5.61 -12.19 3.00
CA PHE A 268 -6.95 -12.03 3.56
C PHE A 268 -7.17 -12.79 4.88
N ASP A 269 -6.61 -14.00 5.07
CA ASP A 269 -6.77 -14.77 6.32
C ASP A 269 -6.22 -14.06 7.58
N LEU A 270 -5.34 -13.07 7.40
CA LEU A 270 -4.72 -12.29 8.46
C LEU A 270 -5.48 -10.99 8.76
N LEU A 271 -6.56 -10.72 8.04
CA LEU A 271 -7.37 -9.51 8.20
C LEU A 271 -8.61 -9.79 9.04
N ARG A 272 -8.81 -8.95 10.05
CA ARG A 272 -10.04 -8.85 10.81
C ARG A 272 -10.57 -7.43 10.73
N ILE A 273 -11.81 -7.29 10.30
CA ILE A 273 -12.52 -6.02 10.17
C ILE A 273 -13.87 -6.22 10.86
N ASP A 274 -14.09 -5.58 11.99
CA ASP A 274 -15.29 -5.74 12.80
C ASP A 274 -16.45 -4.86 12.27
N ASP A 275 -17.63 -4.97 12.89
CA ASP A 275 -18.88 -4.41 12.36
C ASP A 275 -18.82 -2.89 12.14
N TYR A 276 -19.44 -2.42 11.06
CA TYR A 276 -19.59 -1.00 10.70
C TYR A 276 -18.29 -0.22 10.49
N ALA A 277 -17.14 -0.91 10.40
CA ALA A 277 -15.88 -0.28 10.00
C ALA A 277 -15.92 0.19 8.54
N SER A 278 -15.13 1.21 8.22
CA SER A 278 -15.00 1.74 6.86
C SER A 278 -13.54 1.83 6.44
N VAL A 279 -13.18 1.20 5.33
CA VAL A 279 -11.85 1.27 4.72
C VAL A 279 -11.96 2.07 3.44
N GLY A 280 -11.36 3.26 3.41
CA GLY A 280 -11.30 4.21 2.30
C GLY A 280 -10.69 3.64 1.01
N ASP A 281 -10.85 4.36 -0.09
CA ASP A 281 -10.16 4.04 -1.34
C ASP A 281 -8.64 4.26 -1.22
N ASP A 282 -7.87 3.50 -1.99
CA ASP A 282 -6.40 3.50 -2.01
C ASP A 282 -5.75 3.22 -0.64
N CYS A 283 -6.47 2.58 0.27
CA CYS A 283 -5.91 2.17 1.55
C CYS A 283 -5.00 0.95 1.39
N ASP A 284 -3.88 0.93 2.13
CA ASP A 284 -3.01 -0.25 2.21
C ASP A 284 -3.20 -0.96 3.56
N ILE A 285 -3.74 -2.18 3.48
CA ILE A 285 -3.93 -3.10 4.61
C ILE A 285 -3.17 -4.41 4.38
N SER A 286 -1.98 -4.32 3.77
CA SER A 286 -1.09 -5.45 3.56
C SER A 286 -0.59 -6.02 4.89
N ALA A 287 -0.93 -7.28 5.17
CA ALA A 287 -0.52 -7.99 6.39
C ALA A 287 0.92 -8.53 6.33
N HIS A 288 1.71 -8.07 5.35
CA HIS A 288 3.10 -8.44 5.15
C HIS A 288 4.00 -7.21 5.00
N THR A 289 5.28 -7.39 5.27
CA THR A 289 6.34 -6.49 4.78
C THR A 289 7.54 -7.32 4.38
N VAL A 290 8.29 -6.83 3.39
CA VAL A 290 9.55 -7.42 2.99
C VAL A 290 10.69 -6.55 3.51
N GLU A 291 11.46 -7.07 4.45
CA GLU A 291 12.63 -6.38 4.99
C GLU A 291 13.84 -7.31 4.89
N SER A 292 14.93 -6.83 4.29
CA SER A 292 16.19 -7.59 4.23
C SER A 292 15.99 -9.03 3.74
N MET A 293 15.24 -9.18 2.64
CA MET A 293 14.90 -10.46 2.01
C MET A 293 14.11 -11.43 2.91
N VAL A 294 13.38 -10.93 3.91
CA VAL A 294 12.48 -11.72 4.75
C VAL A 294 11.06 -11.17 4.66
N ILE A 295 10.12 -12.04 4.33
CA ILE A 295 8.68 -11.76 4.36
C ILE A 295 8.22 -11.89 5.82
N LYS A 296 7.72 -10.80 6.41
CA LYS A 296 7.22 -10.77 7.79
C LYS A 296 5.71 -10.59 7.76
N LEU A 297 4.98 -11.63 8.17
CA LEU A 297 3.51 -11.63 8.19
C LEU A 297 2.99 -11.43 9.61
N ARG A 298 2.11 -10.45 9.80
CA ARG A 298 1.46 -10.16 11.08
C ARG A 298 -0.01 -9.82 10.84
N PRO A 299 -0.94 -10.22 11.72
CA PRO A 299 -2.36 -9.96 11.51
C PRO A 299 -2.65 -8.47 11.69
N ILE A 300 -3.70 -7.99 11.02
CA ILE A 300 -4.20 -6.63 11.15
C ILE A 300 -5.65 -6.73 11.66
N SER A 301 -5.99 -5.87 12.62
CA SER A 301 -7.33 -5.79 13.19
C SER A 301 -7.87 -4.37 13.07
N ILE A 302 -9.05 -4.23 12.46
CA ILE A 302 -9.81 -2.99 12.37
C ILE A 302 -11.07 -3.18 13.19
N GLY A 303 -11.20 -2.39 14.26
CA GLY A 303 -12.28 -2.48 15.24
C GLY A 303 -13.62 -1.99 14.72
N ALA A 304 -14.67 -2.22 15.51
CA ALA A 304 -16.03 -1.85 15.13
C ALA A 304 -16.16 -0.33 14.97
N SER A 305 -16.85 0.12 13.92
CA SER A 305 -17.00 1.55 13.57
C SER A 305 -15.67 2.32 13.40
N ALA A 306 -14.53 1.64 13.28
CA ALA A 306 -13.26 2.28 12.98
C ALA A 306 -13.20 2.71 11.51
N THR A 307 -12.52 3.82 11.25
CA THR A 307 -12.42 4.41 9.92
C THR A 307 -10.96 4.49 9.50
N MET A 308 -10.63 3.88 8.38
CA MET A 308 -9.43 4.20 7.60
C MET A 308 -9.86 5.11 6.46
N ARG A 309 -9.38 6.35 6.43
CA ARG A 309 -9.69 7.29 5.34
C ARG A 309 -8.77 7.07 4.15
N SER A 310 -9.16 7.63 3.00
CA SER A 310 -8.51 7.34 1.73
C SER A 310 -6.98 7.53 1.75
N GLY A 311 -6.27 6.59 1.13
CA GLY A 311 -4.81 6.60 1.06
C GLY A 311 -4.10 6.29 2.38
N SER A 312 -4.81 5.96 3.46
CA SER A 312 -4.19 5.61 4.74
C SER A 312 -3.56 4.21 4.72
N VAL A 313 -2.51 4.02 5.51
CA VAL A 313 -1.69 2.81 5.51
C VAL A 313 -1.62 2.22 6.92
N VAL A 314 -1.94 0.93 7.04
CA VAL A 314 -1.83 0.19 8.31
C VAL A 314 -0.80 -0.92 8.13
N MET A 315 0.35 -0.77 8.80
CA MET A 315 1.44 -1.74 8.68
C MET A 315 1.14 -3.05 9.43
N PRO A 316 1.80 -4.17 9.07
CA PRO A 316 1.54 -5.48 9.68
C PRO A 316 1.65 -5.46 11.21
N GLY A 317 0.65 -6.06 11.86
CA GLY A 317 0.56 -6.16 13.32
C GLY A 317 -0.15 -4.98 13.99
N ALA A 318 -0.46 -3.92 13.25
CA ALA A 318 -1.19 -2.79 13.79
C ALA A 318 -2.66 -3.11 14.08
N ILE A 319 -3.20 -2.37 15.05
CA ILE A 319 -4.58 -2.52 15.53
C ILE A 319 -5.25 -1.15 15.49
N LEU A 320 -6.39 -1.07 14.81
CA LEU A 320 -7.32 0.04 14.98
C LEU A 320 -8.39 -0.43 15.97
N GLU A 321 -8.46 0.19 17.13
CA GLU A 321 -9.52 -0.09 18.11
C GLU A 321 -10.87 0.46 17.63
N ALA A 322 -11.95 0.10 18.34
CA ALA A 322 -13.30 0.52 17.98
C ALA A 322 -13.42 2.06 17.87
N GLY A 323 -14.05 2.55 16.81
CA GLY A 323 -14.22 3.98 16.56
C GLY A 323 -12.93 4.76 16.29
N GLY A 324 -11.75 4.11 16.20
CA GLY A 324 -10.51 4.79 15.84
C GLY A 324 -10.58 5.35 14.42
N ASP A 325 -10.12 6.58 14.21
CA ASP A 325 -10.20 7.29 12.92
C ASP A 325 -8.80 7.63 12.41
N LEU A 326 -8.36 6.92 11.38
CA LEU A 326 -7.09 7.14 10.71
C LEU A 326 -7.31 8.08 9.51
N LEU A 327 -6.77 9.29 9.61
CA LEU A 327 -6.96 10.33 8.59
C LEU A 327 -6.30 9.99 7.26
N GLU A 328 -6.65 10.78 6.25
CA GLU A 328 -6.19 10.65 4.88
C GLU A 328 -4.66 10.61 4.83
N GLN A 329 -4.11 9.65 4.08
CA GLN A 329 -2.66 9.45 3.93
C GLN A 329 -1.88 9.21 5.23
N ALA A 330 -2.54 8.97 6.36
CA ALA A 330 -1.86 8.70 7.61
C ALA A 330 -1.30 7.26 7.63
N GLN A 331 -0.17 7.05 8.31
CA GLN A 331 0.50 5.75 8.37
C GLN A 331 0.68 5.28 9.81
N VAL A 332 0.05 4.16 10.16
CA VAL A 332 0.24 3.47 11.43
C VAL A 332 1.39 2.48 11.30
N LEU A 333 2.40 2.55 12.18
CA LEU A 333 3.57 1.68 12.08
C LEU A 333 3.29 0.28 12.64
N LYS A 334 4.26 -0.62 12.43
CA LYS A 334 4.16 -2.03 12.81
C LYS A 334 3.88 -2.20 14.29
N GLY A 335 2.78 -2.87 14.59
CA GLY A 335 2.39 -3.18 15.97
C GLY A 335 1.87 -1.97 16.77
N GLU A 336 1.70 -0.81 16.13
CA GLU A 336 1.08 0.33 16.78
C GLU A 336 -0.44 0.18 16.88
N VAL A 337 -1.03 0.92 17.81
CA VAL A 337 -2.45 0.89 18.09
C VAL A 337 -3.03 2.29 17.90
N VAL A 338 -4.07 2.40 17.07
CA VAL A 338 -4.95 3.56 17.02
C VAL A 338 -6.01 3.35 18.10
N LEU A 339 -6.00 4.21 19.10
CA LEU A 339 -6.80 4.07 20.31
C LEU A 339 -8.31 4.26 20.04
N CYS A 340 -9.15 3.65 20.89
CA CYS A 340 -10.60 3.69 20.78
C CYS A 340 -11.14 5.13 20.68
N GLY A 341 -11.90 5.42 19.63
CA GLY A 341 -12.52 6.74 19.39
C GLY A 341 -11.54 7.89 19.12
N GLU A 342 -10.24 7.62 19.04
CA GLU A 342 -9.21 8.64 18.83
C GLU A 342 -8.85 8.78 17.35
N MET A 343 -8.41 9.99 16.99
CA MET A 343 -8.06 10.33 15.62
C MET A 343 -6.55 10.39 15.44
N PHE A 344 -6.03 9.83 14.36
CA PHE A 344 -4.60 9.76 14.06
C PHE A 344 -4.30 10.32 12.67
N ALA A 345 -3.24 11.13 12.55
CA ALA A 345 -2.85 11.78 11.29
C ALA A 345 -1.34 11.85 11.10
N GLY A 346 -0.89 11.90 9.84
CA GLY A 346 0.50 12.14 9.47
C GLY A 346 1.31 10.88 9.16
N LEU A 347 2.59 11.10 8.84
CA LEU A 347 3.56 10.08 8.43
C LEU A 347 4.83 10.20 9.28
N PRO A 348 5.05 9.40 10.34
CA PRO A 348 4.11 8.46 10.95
C PRO A 348 2.88 9.13 11.56
N ALA A 349 1.83 8.34 11.73
CA ALA A 349 0.60 8.79 12.34
C ALA A 349 0.81 9.13 13.82
N ARG A 350 0.29 10.27 14.25
CA ARG A 350 0.20 10.67 15.65
C ARG A 350 -1.23 11.05 15.97
N GLN A 351 -1.59 10.85 17.23
CA GLN A 351 -2.88 11.29 17.73
C GLN A 351 -3.05 12.80 17.49
N VAL A 352 -4.20 13.17 16.94
CA VAL A 352 -4.63 14.54 16.73
C VAL A 352 -5.98 14.75 17.38
N HIS A 353 -6.26 15.99 17.76
CA HIS A 353 -7.54 16.36 18.34
C HIS A 353 -8.21 17.41 17.46
N TYR A 354 -9.54 17.36 17.38
CA TYR A 354 -10.32 18.45 16.81
C TYR A 354 -10.00 19.76 17.53
N LEU A 355 -9.75 20.81 16.76
CA LEU A 355 -9.72 22.16 17.31
C LEU A 355 -11.12 22.49 17.82
N SER A 356 -11.27 22.75 19.12
CA SER A 356 -12.53 23.28 19.65
C SER A 356 -12.86 24.61 18.97
N SER A 357 -14.13 24.99 18.90
CA SER A 357 -14.55 26.27 18.30
C SER A 357 -13.85 27.48 18.94
N ASN A 358 -13.44 27.38 20.20
CA ASN A 358 -12.65 28.41 20.89
C ASN A 358 -11.19 28.45 20.40
N ASN A 359 -10.60 27.30 20.12
CA ASN A 359 -9.24 27.20 19.58
C ASN A 359 -9.20 27.69 18.12
N ILE A 360 -10.26 27.43 17.34
CA ILE A 360 -10.40 27.95 15.97
C ILE A 360 -10.45 29.48 16.00
N LYS A 361 -11.24 30.10 16.90
CA LYS A 361 -11.27 31.55 17.04
C LYS A 361 -9.91 32.14 17.42
N GLN A 362 -9.20 31.54 18.38
CA GLN A 362 -7.85 31.99 18.75
C GLN A 362 -6.84 31.86 17.60
N LEU A 363 -6.89 30.77 16.83
CA LEU A 363 -6.05 30.60 15.64
C LEU A 363 -6.42 31.59 14.54
N GLN A 364 -7.71 31.81 14.30
CA GLN A 364 -8.20 32.82 13.38
C GLN A 364 -7.74 34.21 13.80
N ASP A 365 -7.86 34.59 15.07
CA ASP A 365 -7.41 35.89 15.59
C ASP A 365 -5.88 36.06 15.47
N GLN A 366 -5.11 34.98 15.59
CA GLN A 366 -3.66 34.97 15.33
C GLN A 366 -3.31 35.07 13.84
N LEU A 367 -4.20 34.62 12.96
CA LEU A 367 -4.05 34.63 11.51
C LEU A 367 -4.67 35.88 10.84
N HIS A 368 -5.53 36.64 11.55
CA HIS A 368 -6.19 37.82 11.01
C HIS A 368 -5.17 38.93 10.74
N VAL A 369 -4.99 39.19 9.45
CA VAL A 369 -4.18 40.25 8.86
C VAL A 369 -4.84 41.60 9.16
N ASP A 370 -4.10 42.52 9.79
CA ASP A 370 -4.55 43.90 9.95
C ASP A 370 -4.79 44.55 8.56
N SER A 371 -5.86 45.35 8.49
CA SER A 371 -6.35 46.15 7.35
C SER A 371 -5.32 47.06 6.67
N SER A 372 -4.09 47.13 7.20
CA SER A 372 -2.96 47.91 6.70
C SER A 372 -2.00 47.13 5.78
N GLY A 373 -2.28 45.86 5.45
CA GLY A 373 -1.52 45.09 4.44
C GLY A 373 -0.08 44.73 4.86
N ASN A 374 0.28 44.90 6.13
CA ASN A 374 1.61 44.63 6.62
C ASN A 374 1.70 43.21 7.23
N ARG A 375 2.24 42.26 6.47
CA ARG A 375 2.45 40.87 6.92
C ARG A 375 3.59 40.79 7.94
N ARG A 376 3.30 40.98 9.22
CA ARG A 376 4.18 40.49 10.29
C ARG A 376 3.63 39.17 10.84
N MET A 377 4.03 38.07 10.20
CA MET A 377 3.87 36.73 10.76
C MET A 377 4.53 36.67 12.15
N THR A 378 3.76 36.28 13.16
CA THR A 378 4.31 35.84 14.45
C THR A 378 5.25 34.66 14.20
N LYS A 379 6.40 34.67 14.89
CA LYS A 379 7.57 33.78 14.72
C LYS A 379 7.31 32.30 15.05
N ASN A 380 6.28 31.66 14.49
CA ASN A 380 6.07 30.23 14.63
C ASN A 380 6.44 29.51 13.31
N PRO A 381 7.61 28.86 13.23
CA PRO A 381 8.14 28.31 11.98
C PRO A 381 7.36 27.11 11.44
N MET A 382 6.43 26.54 12.22
CA MET A 382 5.72 25.31 11.84
C MET A 382 4.70 25.50 10.70
N TYR A 383 4.10 26.68 10.57
CA TYR A 383 2.96 26.91 9.65
C TYR A 383 3.27 27.78 8.43
N LYS A 384 4.54 28.15 8.22
CA LYS A 384 4.93 29.11 7.17
C LYS A 384 4.65 28.61 5.74
N HIS A 385 4.59 27.30 5.54
CA HIS A 385 4.38 26.69 4.21
C HIS A 385 2.94 26.22 3.94
N ALA A 386 2.08 26.13 4.95
CA ALA A 386 0.74 25.55 4.78
C ALA A 386 -0.28 26.52 4.15
N PHE A 387 0.02 27.83 4.12
CA PHE A 387 -0.94 28.88 3.76
C PHE A 387 -0.54 29.72 2.53
N GLU A 388 0.46 29.28 1.75
CA GLU A 388 0.89 30.01 0.54
C GLU A 388 0.13 29.63 -0.74
N THR A 389 -0.80 28.68 -0.70
CA THR A 389 -1.62 28.28 -1.86
C THR A 389 -3.11 28.59 -1.64
N ASP A 390 -3.65 29.39 -2.56
CA ASP A 390 -4.98 29.99 -2.56
C ASP A 390 -6.17 29.00 -2.49
N ARG A 391 -7.26 29.52 -1.90
CA ARG A 391 -8.67 29.04 -1.82
C ARG A 391 -9.03 28.04 -0.72
N LEU A 392 -9.35 28.57 0.46
CA LEU A 392 -10.14 27.90 1.50
C LEU A 392 -11.60 28.39 1.44
N ASP A 393 -12.35 27.93 0.44
CA ASP A 393 -13.83 28.01 0.42
C ASP A 393 -14.43 26.60 0.56
N ALA A 394 -13.88 25.78 1.47
CA ALA A 394 -14.43 24.47 1.79
C ALA A 394 -15.36 24.56 3.01
N PRO A 395 -16.56 23.96 2.98
CA PRO A 395 -17.47 23.97 4.12
C PRO A 395 -16.88 23.18 5.30
N LEU A 396 -17.03 23.76 6.49
CA LEU A 396 -16.58 23.20 7.77
C LEU A 396 -17.30 21.87 8.05
N ILE A 397 -16.54 20.79 8.23
CA ILE A 397 -17.09 19.48 8.65
C ILE A 397 -17.28 19.53 10.17
N GLU A 398 -18.53 19.39 10.63
CA GLU A 398 -18.87 19.31 12.04
C GLU A 398 -18.31 18.02 12.68
N THR A 399 -18.00 18.11 13.98
CA THR A 399 -17.54 16.98 14.80
C THR A 399 -18.54 15.81 14.73
N PRO A 400 -18.12 14.59 14.35
CA PRO A 400 -18.99 13.42 14.44
C PRO A 400 -19.35 13.14 15.91
N PRO A 401 -20.50 12.46 16.16
CA PRO A 401 -20.92 12.12 17.52
C PRO A 401 -19.87 11.22 18.19
N SER A 402 -19.48 11.58 19.41
CA SER A 402 -18.51 10.84 20.22
C SER A 402 -18.98 9.42 20.52
N VAL A 403 -18.18 8.41 20.15
CA VAL A 403 -18.36 7.02 20.61
C VAL A 403 -18.14 7.00 22.12
N SER A 404 -19.09 6.44 22.87
CA SER A 404 -19.00 6.36 24.33
C SER A 404 -17.99 5.30 24.75
N SER A 405 -17.18 5.56 25.79
CA SER A 405 -16.18 4.64 26.32
C SER A 405 -16.75 3.28 26.78
N SER A 406 -18.08 3.14 26.91
CA SER A 406 -18.77 1.88 27.17
C SER A 406 -18.88 0.94 25.97
N GLU A 407 -18.63 1.41 24.75
CA GLU A 407 -18.64 0.57 23.53
C GLU A 407 -17.25 -0.01 23.19
N CYS A 408 -16.21 0.36 23.95
CA CYS A 408 -14.82 -0.11 23.80
C CYS A 408 -14.52 -1.45 24.53
N GLY A 409 -15.55 -2.22 24.90
CA GLY A 409 -15.44 -3.42 25.76
C GLY A 409 -15.24 -4.74 25.04
#